data_AF-A0A8I2Z9H1-F1
#
_entry.id   AF-A0A8I2Z9H1-F1
#
_cell.length_a   1.000
_cell.length_b   1.000
_cell.length_c   1.000
_cell.angle_alpha   90.00
_cell.angle_beta   90.00
_cell.angle_gamma   90.00
#
_symmetry.space_group_name_H-M   'P 1'
#
loop_
_entity.id
_entity.type
_entity.pdbx_description
1 polymer ?
#
loop_
_entity_poly.entity_id
_entity_poly.type
_entity_poly.pdbx_seq_one_letter_code
_entity_poly.pdbx_strand_id
1 'polypeptide(L)'
;MGKAQGGKRNSSAAGSSPYAKPQKSNNVFKFNTNVGQHILKNPGVADAIVAKAGLKPTDTVLEIGPGTGNLTVRILENAKKLIAIEFDPRMAAEVTKRVQGTPEQRKLEVMLGDAIKVDWVPFDVLISNTPYQISSPLVFKMLAMPKPPRQAILMFQLEFGQRLVAKPGDKLYGRLSVNANFWATCSNVMKVSKANFRPPPQVDSCVVRIVPKQGSERPNIAFEEFDGLLRICFNRKNRTMRASWLGTKEVLSMLEKNYRVWAAMNNVPLDDSLVEEEEDAADEEMDLDDEAPEQDDDGATDFFAAVKPAEVEKTKSKRKKTKIAALVRHKIESALEKTELLEKRARQCDETDFLKLLHALNSEGIHFA
;
A
#
# COMPACT_ATOMS: atom_id res chain seq x y z
N MET A 1 8.26 -88.10 -20.49
CA MET A 1 9.12 -86.89 -20.53
C MET A 1 9.79 -86.86 -21.90
N GLY A 2 9.80 -85.83 -22.73
CA GLY A 2 9.22 -84.49 -22.75
C GLY A 2 9.34 -84.03 -24.22
N LYS A 3 8.32 -83.35 -24.75
CA LYS A 3 8.27 -82.84 -26.13
C LYS A 3 8.88 -81.44 -26.19
N ALA A 4 9.67 -81.18 -27.22
CA ALA A 4 9.91 -79.83 -27.75
C ALA A 4 9.92 -79.88 -29.29
N GLN A 5 8.88 -79.30 -29.89
CA GLN A 5 8.83 -78.75 -31.25
C GLN A 5 8.67 -77.24 -31.05
N GLY A 6 9.11 -76.31 -31.88
CA GLY A 6 9.62 -76.31 -33.24
C GLY A 6 9.47 -74.85 -33.70
N GLY A 7 10.49 -74.25 -34.29
CA GLY A 7 10.46 -72.85 -34.71
C GLY A 7 9.68 -72.64 -36.03
N LYS A 8 9.06 -71.46 -36.16
CA LYS A 8 8.76 -70.81 -37.46
C LYS A 8 8.72 -69.29 -37.30
N ARG A 9 9.33 -68.60 -38.28
CA ARG A 9 9.34 -67.15 -38.49
C ARG A 9 7.98 -66.68 -39.06
N ASN A 10 7.51 -65.48 -38.69
CA ASN A 10 7.25 -64.38 -39.64
C ASN A 10 6.70 -63.09 -38.99
N SER A 11 7.13 -61.98 -39.61
CA SER A 11 6.69 -60.58 -39.60
C SER A 11 5.30 -60.18 -39.09
N SER A 12 5.23 -59.06 -38.35
CA SER A 12 4.08 -58.14 -38.28
C SER A 12 4.58 -56.75 -37.82
N ALA A 13 4.50 -55.72 -38.66
CA ALA A 13 3.38 -54.79 -38.82
C ALA A 13 3.19 -53.85 -37.61
N ALA A 14 3.42 -52.56 -37.85
CA ALA A 14 3.22 -51.46 -36.93
C ALA A 14 1.75 -51.38 -36.49
N GLY A 15 1.51 -51.67 -35.21
CA GLY A 15 0.24 -51.40 -34.53
C GLY A 15 0.45 -50.30 -33.50
N SER A 16 -0.10 -49.11 -33.76
CA SER A 16 -0.24 -48.05 -32.77
C SER A 16 -1.09 -48.55 -31.60
N SER A 17 -0.50 -48.62 -30.40
CA SER A 17 -1.22 -48.99 -29.19
C SER A 17 -2.22 -47.89 -28.81
N PRO A 18 -3.51 -48.18 -28.63
CA PRO A 18 -4.53 -47.21 -28.21
C PRO A 18 -4.44 -46.82 -26.73
N TYR A 19 -3.39 -47.25 -26.02
CA TYR A 19 -3.16 -46.99 -24.60
C TYR A 19 -1.90 -46.16 -24.33
N ALA A 20 -1.53 -45.27 -25.24
CA ALA A 20 -0.56 -44.21 -24.93
C ALA A 20 -1.21 -43.22 -23.96
N LYS A 21 -1.01 -43.45 -22.65
CA LYS A 21 -1.34 -42.46 -21.62
C LYS A 21 -0.67 -41.14 -21.99
N PRO A 22 -1.37 -39.99 -21.98
CA PRO A 22 -0.74 -38.72 -22.25
C PRO A 22 0.38 -38.53 -21.23
N GLN A 23 1.60 -38.28 -21.71
CA GLN A 23 2.70 -37.85 -20.86
C GLN A 23 2.21 -36.64 -20.07
N LYS A 24 2.04 -36.81 -18.75
CA LYS A 24 1.82 -35.69 -17.86
C LYS A 24 2.99 -34.75 -18.06
N SER A 25 2.73 -33.56 -18.61
CA SER A 25 3.70 -32.49 -18.54
C SER A 25 4.07 -32.32 -17.07
N ASN A 26 5.36 -32.39 -16.79
CA ASN A 26 5.91 -32.13 -15.47
C ASN A 26 5.63 -30.65 -15.12
N ASN A 27 4.43 -30.35 -14.62
CA ASN A 27 4.13 -29.07 -13.98
C ASN A 27 4.79 -29.06 -12.60
N VAL A 28 6.12 -28.95 -12.57
CA VAL A 28 6.93 -28.75 -11.36
C VAL A 28 7.04 -27.25 -11.07
N PHE A 29 5.92 -26.52 -11.18
CA PHE A 29 5.83 -25.15 -10.68
C PHE A 29 4.57 -25.02 -9.84
N LYS A 30 4.73 -25.17 -8.51
CA LYS A 30 3.66 -24.94 -7.55
C LYS A 30 3.66 -23.47 -7.18
N PHE A 31 2.61 -22.75 -7.60
CA PHE A 31 2.41 -21.36 -7.17
C PHE A 31 2.19 -21.29 -5.67
N ASN A 32 2.84 -20.33 -5.03
CA ASN A 32 2.69 -20.06 -3.62
C ASN A 32 1.60 -19.00 -3.41
N THR A 33 0.38 -19.46 -3.14
CA THR A 33 -0.77 -18.59 -2.86
C THR A 33 -0.60 -17.78 -1.58
N ASN A 34 0.22 -18.24 -0.63
CA ASN A 34 0.45 -17.54 0.62
C ASN A 34 1.25 -16.25 0.42
N VAL A 35 1.98 -16.11 -0.69
CA VAL A 35 2.68 -14.88 -1.10
C VAL A 35 1.97 -14.19 -2.27
N GLY A 36 0.68 -14.48 -2.47
CA GLY A 36 -0.15 -13.77 -3.43
C GLY A 36 0.06 -14.15 -4.91
N GLN A 37 0.71 -15.28 -5.21
CA GLN A 37 0.93 -15.72 -6.61
C GLN A 37 -0.37 -16.19 -7.28
N HIS A 38 -1.16 -15.24 -7.76
CA HIS A 38 -2.35 -15.46 -8.59
C HIS A 38 -2.06 -14.97 -10.02
N ILE A 39 -1.80 -15.91 -10.93
CA ILE A 39 -1.40 -15.58 -12.30
C ILE A 39 -2.62 -15.22 -13.14
N LEU A 40 -2.63 -14.02 -13.72
CA LEU A 40 -3.63 -13.61 -14.70
C LEU A 40 -3.49 -14.49 -15.96
N LYS A 41 -4.51 -15.31 -16.25
CA LYS A 41 -4.49 -16.24 -17.40
C LYS A 41 -5.27 -15.74 -18.62
N ASN A 42 -6.16 -14.77 -18.45
CA ASN A 42 -7.00 -14.28 -19.54
C ASN A 42 -6.22 -13.25 -20.40
N PRO A 43 -5.89 -13.57 -21.66
CA PRO A 43 -5.15 -12.65 -22.52
C PRO A 43 -5.93 -11.35 -22.79
N GLY A 44 -7.25 -11.42 -22.97
CA GLY A 44 -8.08 -10.24 -23.24
C GLY A 44 -8.10 -9.23 -22.09
N VAL A 45 -7.97 -9.69 -20.84
CA VAL A 45 -7.81 -8.78 -19.69
C VAL A 45 -6.44 -8.11 -19.72
N ALA A 46 -5.38 -8.84 -20.04
CA ALA A 46 -4.03 -8.28 -20.16
C ALA A 46 -3.95 -7.26 -21.31
N ASP A 47 -4.56 -7.57 -22.46
CA ASP A 47 -4.65 -6.66 -23.61
C ASP A 47 -5.42 -5.38 -23.23
N ALA A 48 -6.53 -5.52 -22.50
CA ALA A 48 -7.30 -4.37 -22.00
C ALA A 48 -6.50 -3.50 -21.01
N ILE A 49 -5.73 -4.10 -20.10
CA ILE A 49 -4.86 -3.37 -19.15
C ILE A 49 -3.84 -2.52 -19.93
N VAL A 50 -3.12 -3.13 -20.88
CA VAL A 50 -2.10 -2.43 -21.67
C VAL A 50 -2.72 -1.35 -22.56
N ALA A 51 -3.85 -1.63 -23.19
CA ALA A 51 -4.58 -0.64 -23.99
C ALA A 51 -5.02 0.56 -23.13
N LYS A 52 -5.54 0.32 -21.92
CA LYS A 52 -5.93 1.39 -20.99
C LYS A 52 -4.71 2.12 -20.43
N ALA A 53 -3.55 1.48 -20.34
CA ALA A 53 -2.32 2.16 -19.97
C ALA A 53 -1.90 3.23 -20.98
N GLY A 54 -2.31 3.17 -22.24
CA GLY A 54 -1.97 4.22 -23.21
C GLY A 54 -0.45 4.48 -23.26
N LEU A 55 0.31 3.39 -23.41
CA LEU A 55 1.77 3.41 -23.48
C LEU A 55 2.22 4.16 -24.73
N LYS A 56 3.27 4.95 -24.59
CA LYS A 56 3.98 5.57 -25.72
C LYS A 56 5.16 4.68 -26.12
N PRO A 57 5.55 4.64 -27.39
CA PRO A 57 6.74 3.90 -27.84
C PRO A 57 8.06 4.35 -27.18
N THR A 58 8.06 5.52 -26.55
CA THR A 58 9.20 6.08 -25.81
C THR A 58 9.21 5.71 -24.33
N ASP A 59 8.09 5.21 -23.80
CA ASP A 59 7.92 4.98 -22.37
C ASP A 59 8.83 3.84 -21.89
N THR A 60 9.42 4.06 -20.72
CA THR A 60 10.02 3.03 -19.87
C THR A 60 8.97 2.58 -18.85
N VAL A 61 8.66 1.29 -18.81
CA VAL A 61 7.64 0.74 -17.92
C VAL A 61 8.27 -0.01 -16.76
N LEU A 62 7.82 0.26 -15.53
CA LEU A 62 8.09 -0.60 -14.39
C LEU A 62 6.95 -1.61 -14.26
N GLU A 63 7.28 -2.89 -14.16
CA GLU A 63 6.37 -3.97 -13.83
C GLU A 63 6.77 -4.60 -12.49
N ILE A 64 5.81 -4.72 -11.57
CA ILE A 64 6.06 -5.36 -10.27
C ILE A 64 5.34 -6.70 -10.27
N GLY A 65 6.08 -7.78 -10.00
CA GLY A 65 5.55 -9.14 -10.03
C GLY A 65 5.12 -9.56 -11.45
N PRO A 66 6.04 -9.67 -12.42
CA PRO A 66 5.72 -10.13 -13.78
C PRO A 66 5.12 -11.55 -13.83
N GLY A 67 5.37 -12.37 -12.79
CA GLY A 67 4.90 -13.75 -12.73
C GLY A 67 5.40 -14.56 -13.93
N THR A 68 4.50 -15.19 -14.68
CA THR A 68 4.85 -15.97 -15.87
C THR A 68 5.06 -15.11 -17.13
N GLY A 69 5.00 -13.78 -17.01
CA GLY A 69 5.23 -12.85 -18.13
C GLY A 69 4.04 -12.63 -19.07
N ASN A 70 2.83 -13.02 -18.67
CA ASN A 70 1.63 -12.85 -19.50
C ASN A 70 1.35 -11.39 -19.82
N LEU A 71 1.56 -10.48 -18.85
CA LEU A 71 1.39 -9.04 -19.05
C LEU A 71 2.67 -8.43 -19.65
N THR A 72 3.83 -8.84 -19.17
CA THR A 72 5.17 -8.44 -19.66
C THR A 72 5.28 -8.43 -21.19
N VAL A 73 4.88 -9.51 -21.86
CA VAL A 73 5.01 -9.60 -23.33
C VAL A 73 4.20 -8.53 -24.07
N ARG A 74 2.97 -8.22 -23.60
CA ARG A 74 2.14 -7.16 -24.20
C ARG A 74 2.71 -5.77 -23.94
N ILE A 75 3.31 -5.56 -22.78
CA ILE A 75 3.96 -4.28 -22.48
C ILE A 75 5.17 -4.09 -23.40
N LEU A 76 6.01 -5.11 -23.57
CA LEU A 76 7.22 -5.06 -24.40
C LEU A 76 6.95 -4.79 -25.89
N GLU A 77 5.77 -5.20 -26.39
CA GLU A 77 5.29 -4.87 -27.74
C GLU A 77 5.04 -3.36 -27.92
N ASN A 78 4.67 -2.65 -26.86
CA ASN A 78 4.19 -1.25 -26.92
C ASN A 78 5.16 -0.23 -26.29
N ALA A 79 6.13 -0.68 -25.49
CA ALA A 79 7.07 0.17 -24.77
C ALA A 79 8.50 0.13 -25.35
N LYS A 80 9.30 1.15 -25.01
CA LYS A 80 10.72 1.20 -25.33
C LYS A 80 11.52 0.18 -24.53
N LYS A 81 11.23 0.13 -23.22
CA LYS A 81 11.94 -0.67 -22.22
C LYS A 81 10.95 -1.09 -21.13
N LEU A 82 11.12 -2.30 -20.60
CA LEU A 82 10.43 -2.75 -19.41
C LEU A 82 11.45 -3.19 -18.36
N ILE A 83 11.23 -2.75 -17.13
CA ILE A 83 12.00 -3.11 -15.95
C ILE A 83 11.05 -3.88 -15.05
N ALA A 84 11.33 -5.16 -14.80
CA ALA A 84 10.50 -6.03 -13.99
C ALA A 84 11.18 -6.25 -12.63
N ILE A 85 10.48 -5.96 -11.53
CA ILE A 85 10.94 -6.34 -10.18
C ILE A 85 10.20 -7.61 -9.77
N GLU A 86 10.94 -8.68 -9.50
CA GLU A 86 10.40 -9.97 -9.09
C GLU A 86 11.07 -10.48 -7.81
N PHE A 87 10.25 -10.95 -6.87
CA PHE A 87 10.73 -11.47 -5.59
C PHE A 87 11.13 -12.94 -5.72
N ASP A 88 10.41 -13.73 -6.52
CA ASP A 88 10.69 -15.17 -6.72
C ASP A 88 11.69 -15.37 -7.87
N PRO A 89 12.94 -15.82 -7.59
CA PRO A 89 13.95 -16.01 -8.63
C PRO A 89 13.52 -17.00 -9.72
N ARG A 90 12.61 -17.92 -9.41
CA ARG A 90 12.11 -18.90 -10.38
C ARG A 90 11.13 -18.25 -11.37
N MET A 91 10.32 -17.28 -10.93
CA MET A 91 9.46 -16.48 -11.81
C MET A 91 10.29 -15.55 -12.69
N ALA A 92 11.34 -14.94 -12.14
CA ALA A 92 12.29 -14.11 -12.89
C ALA A 92 12.97 -14.90 -14.03
N ALA A 93 13.36 -16.14 -13.77
CA ALA A 93 13.89 -17.02 -14.80
C ALA A 93 12.85 -17.36 -15.87
N GLU A 94 11.59 -17.62 -15.47
CA GLU A 94 10.50 -17.94 -16.39
C GLU A 94 10.18 -16.78 -17.34
N VAL A 95 10.05 -15.55 -16.82
CA VAL A 95 9.78 -14.38 -17.68
C VAL A 95 10.95 -14.08 -18.61
N THR A 96 12.19 -14.26 -18.15
CA THR A 96 13.39 -14.08 -18.99
C THR A 96 13.43 -15.11 -20.13
N LYS A 97 13.17 -16.38 -19.80
CA LYS A 97 13.10 -17.47 -20.80
C LYS A 97 11.98 -17.22 -21.82
N ARG A 98 10.86 -16.65 -21.39
CA ARG A 98 9.70 -16.40 -22.25
C ARG A 98 9.99 -15.44 -23.40
N VAL A 99 10.88 -14.47 -23.20
CA VAL A 99 11.29 -13.50 -24.23
C VAL A 99 12.63 -13.86 -24.88
N GLN A 100 13.24 -14.98 -24.48
CA GLN A 100 14.54 -15.38 -24.99
C GLN A 100 14.47 -15.69 -26.49
N GLY A 101 15.38 -15.08 -27.26
CA GLY A 101 15.44 -15.21 -28.71
C GLY A 101 14.45 -14.32 -29.47
N THR A 102 13.65 -13.50 -28.79
CA THR A 102 12.74 -12.54 -29.44
C THR A 102 13.36 -11.13 -29.52
N PRO A 103 12.89 -10.26 -30.45
CA PRO A 103 13.35 -8.87 -30.52
C PRO A 103 13.14 -8.06 -29.22
N GLU A 104 12.18 -8.49 -28.39
CA GLU A 104 11.83 -7.87 -27.11
C GLU A 104 12.82 -8.21 -25.99
N GLN A 105 13.63 -9.27 -26.13
CA GLN A 105 14.61 -9.68 -25.12
C GLN A 105 15.49 -8.51 -24.66
N ARG A 106 15.96 -7.69 -25.60
CA ARG A 106 16.84 -6.53 -25.33
C ARG A 106 16.14 -5.37 -24.62
N LYS A 107 14.81 -5.38 -24.58
CA LYS A 107 14.00 -4.35 -23.92
C LYS A 107 13.65 -4.72 -22.48
N LEU A 108 13.77 -6.00 -22.11
CA LEU A 108 13.45 -6.51 -20.78
C LEU A 108 14.68 -6.46 -19.88
N GLU A 109 14.53 -5.83 -18.71
CA GLU A 109 15.46 -5.92 -17.59
C GLU A 109 14.71 -6.52 -16.40
N VAL A 110 15.29 -7.53 -15.75
CA VAL A 110 14.67 -8.20 -14.58
C VAL A 110 15.56 -7.98 -13.36
N MET A 111 15.01 -7.34 -12.34
CA MET A 111 15.62 -7.08 -11.05
C MET A 111 15.04 -8.03 -10.00
N LEU A 112 15.91 -8.78 -9.32
CA LEU A 112 15.50 -9.62 -8.20
C LEU A 112 15.44 -8.80 -6.91
N GLY A 113 14.30 -8.84 -6.21
CA GLY A 113 14.18 -8.25 -4.89
C GLY A 113 12.76 -7.94 -4.45
N ASP A 114 12.66 -7.46 -3.21
CA ASP A 114 11.43 -6.95 -2.64
C ASP A 114 11.15 -5.54 -3.18
N ALA A 115 10.06 -5.38 -3.94
CA ALA A 115 9.71 -4.12 -4.56
C ALA A 115 9.52 -2.96 -3.55
N ILE A 116 9.20 -3.26 -2.28
CA ILE A 116 9.07 -2.24 -1.24
C ILE A 116 10.46 -1.78 -0.76
N LYS A 117 11.46 -2.65 -0.75
CA LYS A 117 12.81 -2.34 -0.23
C LYS A 117 13.80 -1.87 -1.30
N VAL A 118 13.63 -2.33 -2.55
CA VAL A 118 14.53 -1.98 -3.66
C VAL A 118 14.28 -0.55 -4.11
N ASP A 119 15.34 0.23 -4.34
CA ASP A 119 15.22 1.57 -4.94
C ASP A 119 14.76 1.47 -6.39
N TRP A 120 13.69 2.17 -6.72
CA TRP A 120 13.16 2.16 -8.07
C TRP A 120 13.96 3.12 -8.95
N VAL A 121 14.47 2.59 -10.05
CA VAL A 121 15.04 3.39 -11.13
C VAL A 121 13.97 4.25 -11.80
N PRO A 122 14.29 5.36 -12.48
CA PRO A 122 13.30 6.18 -13.14
C PRO A 122 12.49 5.43 -14.22
N PHE A 123 11.17 5.63 -14.24
CA PHE A 123 10.24 5.07 -15.21
C PHE A 123 9.07 6.04 -15.49
N ASP A 124 8.39 5.85 -16.62
CA ASP A 124 7.29 6.72 -17.06
C ASP A 124 5.92 6.19 -16.62
N VAL A 125 5.75 4.86 -16.64
CA VAL A 125 4.48 4.18 -16.34
C VAL A 125 4.73 2.99 -15.44
N LEU A 126 3.90 2.81 -14.41
CA LEU A 126 3.87 1.60 -13.59
C LEU A 126 2.68 0.73 -14.00
N ILE A 127 2.91 -0.55 -14.30
CA ILE A 127 1.83 -1.50 -14.57
C ILE A 127 2.06 -2.74 -13.71
N SER A 128 1.05 -3.21 -12.99
CA SER A 128 1.23 -4.43 -12.18
C SER A 128 -0.08 -5.17 -11.94
N ASN A 129 0.02 -6.50 -11.95
CA ASN A 129 -0.90 -7.38 -11.22
C ASN A 129 -0.36 -7.54 -9.79
N THR A 130 -0.64 -6.55 -8.96
CA THR A 130 0.04 -6.39 -7.67
C THR A 130 -0.26 -7.56 -6.72
N PRO A 131 0.76 -8.18 -6.09
CA PRO A 131 0.54 -9.09 -4.98
C PRO A 131 -0.17 -8.35 -3.85
N TYR A 132 -1.31 -8.89 -3.38
CA TYR A 132 -2.21 -8.11 -2.52
C TYR A 132 -1.58 -7.65 -1.20
N GLN A 133 -0.63 -8.41 -0.67
CA GLN A 133 0.06 -8.10 0.60
C GLN A 133 0.87 -6.81 0.56
N ILE A 134 1.27 -6.36 -0.63
CA ILE A 134 2.10 -5.16 -0.78
C ILE A 134 1.32 -3.97 -1.35
N SER A 135 -0.01 -4.07 -1.47
CA SER A 135 -0.82 -3.05 -2.16
C SER A 135 -0.70 -1.66 -1.52
N SER A 136 -0.93 -1.55 -0.21
CA SER A 136 -0.81 -0.29 0.55
C SER A 136 0.61 0.30 0.48
N PRO A 137 1.68 -0.42 0.89
CA PRO A 137 3.04 0.13 0.85
C PRO A 137 3.50 0.43 -0.57
N LEU A 138 3.03 -0.31 -1.58
CA LEU A 138 3.35 -0.01 -2.98
C LEU A 138 2.79 1.35 -3.41
N VAL A 139 1.52 1.61 -3.12
CA VAL A 139 0.88 2.89 -3.46
C VAL A 139 1.57 4.02 -2.73
N PHE A 140 1.81 3.89 -1.42
CA PHE A 140 2.48 4.95 -0.65
C PHE A 140 3.91 5.20 -1.13
N LYS A 141 4.70 4.15 -1.41
CA LYS A 141 6.04 4.30 -1.98
C LYS A 141 6.02 5.07 -3.29
N MET A 142 5.09 4.75 -4.19
CA MET A 142 4.93 5.46 -5.46
C MET A 142 4.53 6.92 -5.25
N LEU A 143 3.59 7.19 -4.34
CA LEU A 143 3.11 8.55 -4.06
C LEU A 143 4.19 9.41 -3.40
N ALA A 144 5.06 8.84 -2.58
CA ALA A 144 6.18 9.52 -1.92
C ALA A 144 7.37 9.82 -2.85
N MET A 145 7.41 9.27 -4.07
CA MET A 145 8.52 9.51 -5.01
C MET A 145 8.65 11.01 -5.35
N PRO A 146 9.87 11.58 -5.33
CA PRO A 146 10.09 12.96 -5.78
C PRO A 146 9.74 13.18 -7.26
N LYS A 147 9.97 12.16 -8.09
CA LYS A 147 9.64 12.13 -9.52
C LYS A 147 8.69 10.96 -9.78
N PRO A 148 7.38 11.11 -9.49
CA PRO A 148 6.42 10.04 -9.67
C PRO A 148 6.20 9.73 -11.16
N PRO A 149 5.72 8.54 -11.51
CA PRO A 149 5.37 8.23 -12.89
C PRO A 149 4.28 9.15 -13.42
N ARG A 150 4.18 9.22 -14.76
CA ARG A 150 3.07 9.89 -15.44
C ARG A 150 1.72 9.26 -15.09
N GLN A 151 1.70 7.94 -14.89
CA GLN A 151 0.52 7.21 -14.42
C GLN A 151 0.91 5.80 -13.95
N ALA A 152 0.03 5.19 -13.17
CA ALA A 152 0.07 3.78 -12.83
C ALA A 152 -1.26 3.09 -13.19
N ILE A 153 -1.18 1.88 -13.74
CA ILE A 153 -2.32 0.98 -13.97
C ILE A 153 -2.10 -0.27 -13.13
N LEU A 154 -2.77 -0.30 -11.98
CA LEU A 154 -2.53 -1.31 -10.95
C LEU A 154 -3.78 -2.15 -10.77
N MET A 155 -3.60 -3.46 -10.73
CA MET A 155 -4.66 -4.38 -10.36
C MET A 155 -4.57 -4.69 -8.86
N PHE A 156 -5.71 -4.58 -8.18
CA PHE A 156 -5.87 -4.83 -6.76
C PHE A 156 -7.09 -5.72 -6.50
N GLN A 157 -7.26 -6.15 -5.26
CA GLN A 157 -8.56 -6.66 -4.80
C GLN A 157 -9.64 -5.59 -5.00
N LEU A 158 -10.87 -6.03 -5.26
CA LEU A 158 -11.98 -5.12 -5.54
C LEU A 158 -12.21 -4.12 -4.40
N GLU A 159 -12.21 -4.59 -3.15
CA GLU A 159 -12.42 -3.73 -1.98
C GLU A 159 -11.29 -2.70 -1.83
N PHE A 160 -10.03 -3.11 -2.01
CA PHE A 160 -8.89 -2.21 -1.94
C PHE A 160 -8.98 -1.08 -2.98
N GLY A 161 -9.31 -1.41 -4.22
CA GLY A 161 -9.51 -0.39 -5.26
C GLY A 161 -10.72 0.51 -4.97
N GLN A 162 -11.78 -0.01 -4.35
CA GLN A 162 -12.90 0.81 -3.87
C GLN A 162 -12.49 1.75 -2.74
N ARG A 163 -11.61 1.33 -1.82
CA ARG A 163 -11.05 2.21 -0.78
C ARG A 163 -10.23 3.36 -1.39
N LEU A 164 -9.41 3.09 -2.42
CA LEU A 164 -8.61 4.12 -3.09
C LEU A 164 -9.46 5.27 -3.66
N VAL A 165 -10.64 4.97 -4.19
CA VAL A 165 -11.53 5.97 -4.81
C VAL A 165 -12.70 6.40 -3.93
N ALA A 166 -12.74 5.94 -2.67
CA ALA A 166 -13.79 6.29 -1.73
C ALA A 166 -13.77 7.79 -1.42
N LYS A 167 -14.95 8.38 -1.24
CA LYS A 167 -15.13 9.81 -0.96
C LYS A 167 -15.46 10.04 0.53
N PRO A 168 -15.26 11.27 1.05
CA PRO A 168 -15.70 11.62 2.39
C PRO A 168 -17.15 11.22 2.64
N GLY A 169 -17.40 10.54 3.76
CA GLY A 169 -18.71 10.00 4.13
C GLY A 169 -18.95 8.55 3.71
N ASP A 170 -18.22 8.02 2.74
CA ASP A 170 -18.34 6.62 2.33
C ASP A 170 -17.86 5.66 3.42
N LYS A 171 -18.46 4.46 3.47
CA LYS A 171 -18.06 3.42 4.43
C LYS A 171 -16.59 2.99 4.29
N LEU A 172 -16.09 2.95 3.06
CA LEU A 172 -14.73 2.54 2.73
C LEU A 172 -13.71 3.69 2.78
N TYR A 173 -14.15 4.91 3.09
CA TYR A 173 -13.27 6.06 3.24
C TYR A 173 -12.35 5.87 4.45
N GLY A 174 -11.07 6.18 4.25
CA GLY A 174 -10.02 5.97 5.23
C GLY A 174 -8.73 6.70 4.86
N ARG A 175 -7.67 6.49 5.64
CA ARG A 175 -6.36 7.09 5.41
C ARG A 175 -5.83 6.85 4.00
N LEU A 176 -5.97 5.63 3.48
CA LEU A 176 -5.59 5.30 2.11
C LEU A 176 -6.29 6.19 1.07
N SER A 177 -7.59 6.45 1.23
CA SER A 177 -8.39 7.28 0.32
C SER A 177 -7.85 8.72 0.30
N VAL A 178 -7.65 9.30 1.48
CA VAL A 178 -7.17 10.69 1.62
C VAL A 178 -5.77 10.85 1.05
N ASN A 179 -4.84 9.95 1.42
CA ASN A 179 -3.48 9.99 0.88
C ASN A 179 -3.48 9.84 -0.65
N ALA A 180 -4.23 8.90 -1.19
CA ALA A 180 -4.26 8.67 -2.63
C ALA A 180 -4.81 9.88 -3.39
N ASN A 181 -5.92 10.48 -2.94
CA ASN A 181 -6.55 11.62 -3.60
C ASN A 181 -5.81 12.95 -3.37
N PHE A 182 -5.10 13.08 -2.26
CA PHE A 182 -4.26 14.25 -1.99
C PHE A 182 -3.09 14.33 -2.97
N TRP A 183 -2.43 13.20 -3.24
CA TRP A 183 -1.23 13.11 -4.08
C TRP A 183 -1.49 12.74 -5.55
N ALA A 184 -2.67 12.22 -5.89
CA ALA A 184 -2.98 11.72 -7.21
C ALA A 184 -4.48 11.82 -7.55
N THR A 185 -4.83 11.68 -8.82
CA THR A 185 -6.20 11.39 -9.26
C THR A 185 -6.36 9.90 -9.46
N CYS A 186 -7.27 9.27 -8.70
CA CYS A 186 -7.53 7.84 -8.76
C CYS A 186 -8.88 7.56 -9.45
N SER A 187 -8.93 6.53 -10.30
CA SER A 187 -10.17 6.11 -10.96
C SER A 187 -10.21 4.61 -11.21
N ASN A 188 -11.38 4.01 -11.03
CA ASN A 188 -11.62 2.61 -11.40
C ASN A 188 -11.73 2.47 -12.92
N VAL A 189 -10.90 1.61 -13.49
CA VAL A 189 -10.82 1.39 -14.95
C VAL A 189 -11.71 0.22 -15.37
N MET A 190 -11.61 -0.91 -14.68
CA MET A 190 -12.41 -2.10 -14.96
C MET A 190 -12.43 -3.07 -13.78
N LYS A 191 -13.51 -3.86 -13.67
CA LYS A 191 -13.60 -5.01 -12.76
C LYS A 191 -13.07 -6.27 -13.45
N VAL A 192 -12.36 -7.10 -12.71
CA VAL A 192 -11.79 -8.37 -13.20
C VAL A 192 -12.28 -9.51 -12.29
N SER A 193 -13.01 -10.47 -12.86
CA SER A 193 -13.49 -11.63 -12.10
C SER A 193 -12.33 -12.53 -11.67
N LYS A 194 -12.41 -13.11 -10.46
CA LYS A 194 -11.48 -14.12 -9.96
C LYS A 194 -11.28 -15.33 -10.89
N ALA A 195 -12.25 -15.61 -11.76
CA ALA A 195 -12.16 -16.67 -12.77
C ALA A 195 -11.03 -16.47 -13.78
N ASN A 196 -10.53 -15.24 -13.93
CA ASN A 196 -9.43 -14.86 -14.83
C ASN A 196 -8.03 -15.18 -14.28
N PHE A 197 -7.94 -15.82 -13.11
CA PHE A 197 -6.67 -16.14 -12.46
C PHE A 197 -6.43 -17.64 -12.32
N ARG A 198 -5.18 -18.01 -12.09
CA ARG A 198 -4.75 -19.37 -11.74
C ARG A 198 -3.62 -19.33 -10.70
N PRO A 199 -3.81 -19.95 -9.52
CA PRO A 199 -5.09 -20.37 -8.97
C PRO A 199 -6.05 -19.18 -8.75
N PRO A 200 -7.38 -19.38 -8.75
CA PRO A 200 -8.32 -18.30 -8.49
C PRO A 200 -8.15 -17.71 -7.07
N PRO A 201 -8.16 -16.37 -6.89
CA PRO A 201 -8.27 -15.76 -5.57
C PRO A 201 -9.69 -15.91 -5.01
N GLN A 202 -9.87 -15.58 -3.74
CA GLN A 202 -11.18 -15.69 -3.08
C GLN A 202 -12.16 -14.58 -3.50
N VAL A 203 -11.61 -13.39 -3.74
CA VAL A 203 -12.34 -12.17 -4.09
C VAL A 203 -12.06 -11.75 -5.53
N ASP A 204 -12.97 -10.97 -6.09
CA ASP A 204 -12.75 -10.32 -7.39
C ASP A 204 -11.67 -9.22 -7.27
N SER A 205 -11.15 -8.83 -8.43
CA SER A 205 -10.15 -7.78 -8.57
C SER A 205 -10.71 -6.58 -9.32
N CYS A 206 -10.00 -5.46 -9.26
CA CYS A 206 -10.25 -4.32 -10.12
C CYS A 206 -8.93 -3.69 -10.57
N VAL A 207 -8.97 -3.04 -11.72
CA VAL A 207 -7.86 -2.26 -12.26
C VAL A 207 -8.14 -0.80 -11.95
N VAL A 208 -7.18 -0.13 -11.31
CA VAL A 208 -7.23 1.27 -10.92
C VAL A 208 -6.17 2.04 -11.71
N ARG A 209 -6.56 3.21 -12.23
CA ARG A 209 -5.62 4.19 -12.75
C ARG A 209 -5.31 5.21 -11.67
N ILE A 210 -4.04 5.40 -11.39
CA ILE A 210 -3.53 6.43 -10.48
C ILE A 210 -2.69 7.39 -11.30
N VAL A 211 -3.03 8.67 -11.31
CA VAL A 211 -2.28 9.73 -12.00
C VAL A 211 -1.73 10.67 -10.94
N PRO A 212 -0.45 10.53 -10.54
CA PRO A 212 0.17 11.42 -9.57
C PRO A 212 0.11 12.88 -10.02
N LYS A 213 -0.22 13.79 -9.10
CA LYS A 213 -0.15 15.23 -9.35
C LYS A 213 1.30 15.64 -9.55
N GLN A 214 1.54 16.54 -10.51
CA GLN A 214 2.87 17.00 -10.90
C GLN A 214 2.93 18.54 -10.94
N GLY A 215 4.15 19.09 -10.88
CA GLY A 215 4.36 20.54 -10.95
C GLY A 215 3.65 21.28 -9.81
N SER A 216 2.92 22.35 -10.16
CA SER A 216 2.17 23.18 -9.21
C SER A 216 1.00 22.48 -8.53
N GLU A 217 0.48 21.39 -9.11
CA GLU A 217 -0.61 20.61 -8.51
C GLU A 217 -0.13 19.68 -7.39
N ARG A 218 1.19 19.39 -7.34
CA ARG A 218 1.75 18.51 -6.32
C ARG A 218 1.89 19.27 -5.00
N PRO A 219 1.31 18.77 -3.89
CA PRO A 219 1.45 19.43 -2.59
C PRO A 219 2.92 19.61 -2.19
N ASN A 220 3.28 20.82 -1.74
CA ASN A 220 4.62 21.13 -1.23
C ASN A 220 4.73 20.85 0.28
N ILE A 221 4.50 19.59 0.66
CA ILE A 221 4.50 19.11 2.04
C ILE A 221 5.22 17.76 2.06
N ALA A 222 5.97 17.44 3.12
CA ALA A 222 6.56 16.11 3.24
C ALA A 222 5.46 15.05 3.33
N PHE A 223 5.64 13.91 2.65
CA PHE A 223 4.64 12.85 2.64
C PHE A 223 4.41 12.30 4.05
N GLU A 224 5.50 12.12 4.79
CA GLU A 224 5.54 11.58 6.14
C GLU A 224 4.78 12.47 7.14
N GLU A 225 4.88 13.78 6.95
CA GLU A 225 4.21 14.78 7.78
C GLU A 225 2.68 14.70 7.62
N PHE A 226 2.20 14.62 6.38
CA PHE A 226 0.77 14.47 6.09
C PHE A 226 0.26 13.08 6.50
N ASP A 227 1.02 12.01 6.22
CA ASP A 227 0.64 10.65 6.62
C ASP A 227 0.58 10.49 8.14
N GLY A 228 1.51 11.10 8.88
CA GLY A 228 1.54 11.12 10.34
C GLY A 228 0.29 11.76 10.95
N LEU A 229 -0.13 12.91 10.43
CA LEU A 229 -1.41 13.53 10.78
C LEU A 229 -2.58 12.56 10.54
N LEU A 230 -2.67 11.98 9.35
CA LEU A 230 -3.79 11.10 8.99
C LEU A 230 -3.84 9.81 9.83
N ARG A 231 -2.68 9.27 10.26
CA ARG A 231 -2.64 8.12 11.18
C ARG A 231 -3.36 8.41 12.49
N ILE A 232 -3.20 9.61 13.04
CA ILE A 232 -3.92 10.03 14.25
C ILE A 232 -5.42 10.16 13.96
N CYS A 233 -5.77 10.85 12.87
CA CYS A 233 -7.17 11.10 12.50
C CYS A 233 -7.96 9.80 12.25
N PHE A 234 -7.36 8.83 11.57
CA PHE A 234 -8.04 7.62 11.12
C PHE A 234 -7.88 6.41 12.04
N ASN A 235 -7.10 6.51 13.14
CA ASN A 235 -6.98 5.44 14.13
C ASN A 235 -8.35 4.97 14.66
N ARG A 236 -9.25 5.93 14.90
CA ARG A 236 -10.67 5.70 15.23
C ARG A 236 -11.52 6.64 14.39
N LYS A 237 -11.63 6.40 13.08
CA LYS A 237 -12.27 7.30 12.10
C LYS A 237 -13.72 7.69 12.39
N ASN A 238 -14.41 6.90 13.22
CA ASN A 238 -15.77 7.14 13.65
C ASN A 238 -15.88 7.97 14.93
N ARG A 239 -14.79 8.24 15.67
CA ARG A 239 -14.80 9.13 16.84
C ARG A 239 -14.62 10.60 16.40
N THR A 240 -14.92 11.54 17.29
CA THR A 240 -14.66 12.96 17.03
C THR A 240 -13.16 13.24 16.98
N MET A 241 -12.74 14.27 16.26
CA MET A 241 -11.33 14.68 16.22
C MET A 241 -10.82 15.00 17.62
N ARG A 242 -11.61 15.67 18.47
CA ARG A 242 -11.27 15.88 19.88
C ARG A 242 -10.86 14.58 20.59
N ALA A 243 -11.66 13.53 20.45
CA ALA A 243 -11.37 12.24 21.07
C ALA A 243 -10.13 11.55 20.46
N SER A 244 -9.97 11.59 19.14
CA SER A 244 -8.81 10.97 18.46
C SER A 244 -7.48 11.63 18.85
N TRP A 245 -7.48 12.95 19.05
CA TRP A 245 -6.28 13.74 19.32
C TRP A 245 -5.97 13.89 20.81
N LEU A 246 -6.98 14.16 21.63
CA LEU A 246 -6.79 14.45 23.07
C LEU A 246 -7.06 13.23 23.97
N GLY A 247 -7.79 12.22 23.47
CA GLY A 247 -8.15 11.02 24.23
C GLY A 247 -7.09 9.92 24.23
N THR A 248 -6.04 10.02 23.39
CA THR A 248 -5.02 8.96 23.26
C THR A 248 -3.69 9.42 23.88
N LYS A 249 -3.30 8.79 24.99
CA LYS A 249 -2.09 9.16 25.76
C LYS A 249 -0.80 8.99 24.93
N GLU A 250 -0.77 7.98 24.07
CA GLU A 250 0.35 7.69 23.17
C GLU A 250 0.53 8.80 22.12
N VAL A 251 -0.57 9.34 21.58
CA VAL A 251 -0.54 10.46 20.63
C VAL A 251 0.04 11.70 21.29
N LEU A 252 -0.47 12.07 22.46
CA LEU A 252 0.03 13.24 23.20
C LEU A 252 1.51 13.11 23.56
N SER A 253 1.94 11.92 24.03
CA SER A 253 3.34 11.63 24.34
C SER A 253 4.26 11.73 23.13
N MET A 254 3.82 11.25 21.96
CA MET A 254 4.55 11.38 20.70
C MET A 254 4.68 12.86 20.29
N LEU A 255 3.58 13.61 20.30
CA LEU A 255 3.57 15.02 19.89
C LEU A 255 4.37 15.90 20.86
N GLU A 256 4.38 15.60 22.16
CA GLU A 256 5.24 16.27 23.14
C GLU A 256 6.73 16.09 22.79
N LYS A 257 7.15 14.87 22.44
CA LYS A 257 8.53 14.60 22.04
C LYS A 257 8.90 15.38 20.78
N ASN A 258 8.04 15.36 19.76
CA ASN A 258 8.27 16.09 18.52
C ASN A 258 8.33 17.61 18.76
N TYR A 259 7.45 18.14 19.60
CA TYR A 259 7.44 19.55 19.98
C TYR A 259 8.73 19.96 20.72
N ARG A 260 9.24 19.13 21.64
CA ARG A 260 10.52 19.39 22.32
C ARG A 260 11.68 19.48 21.33
N VAL A 261 11.72 18.57 20.35
CA VAL A 261 12.75 18.59 19.28
C VAL A 261 12.63 19.87 18.45
N TRP A 262 11.41 20.23 18.02
CA TRP A 262 11.15 21.44 17.27
C TRP A 262 11.55 22.71 18.05
N ALA A 263 11.18 22.80 19.33
CA ALA A 263 11.51 23.91 20.19
C ALA A 263 13.04 24.06 20.40
N ALA A 264 13.75 22.94 20.57
CA ALA A 264 15.21 22.94 20.65
C ALA A 264 15.85 23.43 19.34
N MET A 265 15.34 23.02 18.17
CA MET A 265 15.83 23.49 16.87
C MET A 265 15.55 24.98 16.62
N ASN A 266 14.47 25.52 17.17
CA ASN A 266 14.04 26.91 16.98
C ASN A 266 14.42 27.84 18.15
N ASN A 267 15.22 27.37 19.11
CA ASN A 267 15.63 28.12 20.31
C ASN A 267 14.45 28.67 21.13
N VAL A 268 13.35 27.93 21.19
CA VAL A 268 12.20 28.28 22.02
C VAL A 268 12.46 27.75 23.45
N PRO A 269 12.48 28.62 24.48
CA PRO A 269 12.68 28.16 25.85
C PRO A 269 11.50 27.32 26.33
N LEU A 270 11.79 26.18 26.95
CA LEU A 270 10.79 25.25 27.47
C LEU A 270 10.81 25.25 29.01
N ASP A 271 9.62 25.29 29.62
CA ASP A 271 9.44 25.10 31.06
C ASP A 271 9.00 23.66 31.34
N ASP A 272 9.93 22.86 31.87
CA ASP A 272 9.72 21.45 32.21
C ASP A 272 9.12 21.22 33.62
N SER A 273 8.71 22.29 34.33
CA SER A 273 8.05 22.15 35.63
C SER A 273 6.70 21.43 35.53
N LEU A 274 6.26 20.88 36.67
CA LEU A 274 4.98 20.19 36.80
C LEU A 274 3.82 21.20 36.90
N VAL A 275 2.65 20.81 36.42
CA VAL A 275 1.41 21.60 36.59
C VAL A 275 0.98 21.53 38.07
N GLU A 276 0.52 22.66 38.62
CA GLU A 276 0.00 22.73 40.00
C GLU A 276 -1.43 22.13 40.08
N GLU A 277 -1.79 21.56 41.24
CA GLU A 277 -2.88 20.58 41.42
C GLU A 277 -4.32 21.07 41.10
N GLU A 278 -4.53 22.34 40.73
CA GLU A 278 -5.86 22.92 40.47
C GLU A 278 -6.38 22.73 39.02
N GLU A 279 -5.53 22.39 38.04
CA GLU A 279 -5.96 22.18 36.63
C GLU A 279 -6.33 20.73 36.28
N ASP A 280 -6.07 19.77 37.18
CA ASP A 280 -6.24 18.33 36.90
C ASP A 280 -7.71 17.84 36.94
N ALA A 281 -8.65 18.67 37.37
CA ALA A 281 -10.07 18.28 37.56
C ALA A 281 -10.87 18.15 36.24
N ALA A 282 -10.42 18.77 35.15
CA ALA A 282 -11.12 18.71 33.85
C ALA A 282 -10.85 17.41 33.06
N ASP A 283 -9.94 16.56 33.55
CA ASP A 283 -9.41 15.40 32.83
C ASP A 283 -9.99 14.05 33.24
N GLU A 284 -10.79 14.00 34.30
CA GLU A 284 -11.39 12.75 34.77
C GLU A 284 -12.53 12.23 33.86
N GLU A 285 -13.05 13.03 32.94
CA GLU A 285 -14.19 12.64 32.06
C GLU A 285 -13.80 12.13 30.65
N MET A 286 -12.52 12.14 30.27
CA MET A 286 -12.10 11.71 28.91
C MET A 286 -11.32 10.40 28.86
N ASP A 287 -11.30 9.60 29.94
CA ASP A 287 -10.87 8.20 29.87
C ASP A 287 -12.00 7.37 29.18
N LEU A 288 -12.16 7.55 27.87
CA LEU A 288 -12.94 6.66 27.01
C LEU A 288 -12.05 5.50 26.52
N ASP A 289 -11.96 4.53 27.42
CA ASP A 289 -11.90 3.07 27.26
C ASP A 289 -11.11 2.38 26.13
N ASP A 290 -10.64 1.20 26.55
CA ASP A 290 -10.05 0.00 25.93
C ASP A 290 -10.75 -0.52 24.63
N GLU A 291 -11.21 0.34 23.71
CA GLU A 291 -11.60 -0.11 22.36
C GLU A 291 -10.36 -0.29 21.47
N ALA A 292 -10.17 -1.50 20.93
CA ALA A 292 -9.06 -1.79 20.03
C ALA A 292 -9.12 -0.85 18.79
N PRO A 293 -7.96 -0.40 18.27
CA PRO A 293 -7.92 0.36 17.01
C PRO A 293 -8.66 -0.41 15.91
N GLU A 294 -9.39 0.30 15.04
CA GLU A 294 -10.00 -0.35 13.87
C GLU A 294 -8.86 -0.91 13.00
N GLN A 295 -8.87 -2.23 12.71
CA GLN A 295 -7.89 -2.86 11.83
C GLN A 295 -8.08 -2.34 10.41
N ASP A 296 -7.36 -1.29 10.04
CA ASP A 296 -7.16 -0.90 8.65
C ASP A 296 -5.86 -1.54 8.13
N ASP A 297 -5.98 -2.32 7.05
CA ASP A 297 -4.89 -3.05 6.34
C ASP A 297 -3.87 -2.13 5.63
N ASP A 298 -3.75 -0.89 6.08
CA ASP A 298 -2.78 0.08 5.58
C ASP A 298 -1.58 0.28 6.52
N GLY A 299 -1.58 -0.38 7.69
CA GLY A 299 -0.47 -0.35 8.65
C GLY A 299 -0.58 0.80 9.68
N ALA A 300 -1.76 1.39 9.88
CA ALA A 300 -1.99 2.34 10.97
C ALA A 300 -1.86 1.68 12.36
N THR A 301 -2.24 0.41 12.49
CA THR A 301 -2.15 -0.36 13.74
C THR A 301 -0.71 -0.60 14.20
N ASP A 302 0.21 -0.84 13.26
CA ASP A 302 1.62 -1.12 13.55
C ASP A 302 2.37 0.14 14.03
N PHE A 303 1.94 1.32 13.58
CA PHE A 303 2.50 2.61 13.99
C PHE A 303 2.36 2.85 15.49
N PHE A 304 1.15 2.67 16.04
CA PHE A 304 0.93 2.83 17.48
C PHE A 304 1.50 1.67 18.30
N ALA A 305 1.62 0.47 17.73
CA ALA A 305 2.31 -0.65 18.38
C ALA A 305 3.82 -0.39 18.56
N ALA A 306 4.47 0.31 17.62
CA ALA A 306 5.86 0.74 17.75
C ALA A 306 6.07 1.89 18.76
N VAL A 307 5.00 2.63 19.09
CA VAL A 307 4.99 3.72 20.09
C VAL A 307 4.64 3.20 21.49
N LYS A 308 4.15 1.95 21.62
CA LYS A 308 3.86 1.35 22.93
C LYS A 308 5.15 1.23 23.75
N PRO A 309 5.20 1.78 24.97
CA PRO A 309 6.19 1.37 25.95
C PRO A 309 6.06 -0.14 26.21
N ALA A 310 7.18 -0.82 26.50
CA ALA A 310 7.17 -2.21 26.97
C ALA A 310 6.12 -2.40 28.08
N GLU A 311 5.41 -3.53 28.11
CA GLU A 311 4.35 -3.82 29.08
C GLU A 311 4.80 -3.50 30.51
N VAL A 312 4.38 -2.34 31.01
CA VAL A 312 4.48 -1.98 32.42
C VAL A 312 3.15 -2.39 33.04
N GLU A 313 3.21 -3.22 34.09
CA GLU A 313 2.04 -3.56 34.93
C GLU A 313 1.21 -2.29 35.20
N LYS A 314 -0.12 -2.42 35.03
CA LYS A 314 -1.12 -1.38 35.32
C LYS A 314 -1.08 -1.00 36.80
N THR A 315 -0.07 -0.22 37.20
CA THR A 315 -0.09 0.56 38.42
C THR A 315 -0.72 1.90 38.07
N LYS A 316 -1.78 2.29 38.79
CA LYS A 316 -2.38 3.62 38.73
C LYS A 316 -1.37 4.66 39.25
N SER A 317 -0.36 4.97 38.46
CA SER A 317 0.58 6.05 38.76
C SER A 317 -0.01 7.34 38.21
N LYS A 318 -0.47 8.22 39.11
CA LYS A 318 -0.74 9.63 38.82
C LYS A 318 0.58 10.28 38.42
N ARG A 319 0.96 10.16 37.14
CA ARG A 319 2.13 10.84 36.60
C ARG A 319 1.73 12.31 36.46
N LYS A 320 2.22 13.16 37.37
CA LYS A 320 2.00 14.62 37.32
C LYS A 320 2.37 15.12 35.93
N LYS A 321 1.47 15.88 35.29
CA LYS A 321 1.68 16.39 33.93
C LYS A 321 2.73 17.50 33.96
N THR A 322 3.57 17.54 32.94
CA THR A 322 4.50 18.66 32.71
C THR A 322 3.73 19.84 32.11
N LYS A 323 4.19 21.07 32.34
CA LYS A 323 3.63 22.26 31.68
C LYS A 323 3.74 22.18 30.16
N ILE A 324 4.75 21.49 29.63
CA ILE A 324 4.90 21.21 28.19
C ILE A 324 3.75 20.34 27.68
N ALA A 325 3.40 19.26 28.39
CA ALA A 325 2.30 18.40 27.99
C ALA A 325 0.96 19.17 27.97
N ALA A 326 0.72 20.03 28.96
CA ALA A 326 -0.44 20.92 29.00
C ALA A 326 -0.44 21.94 27.84
N LEU A 327 0.72 22.55 27.54
CA LEU A 327 0.90 23.48 26.42
C LEU A 327 0.62 22.82 25.07
N VAL A 328 1.18 21.63 24.82
CA VAL A 328 0.97 20.88 23.58
C VAL A 328 -0.51 20.53 23.41
N ARG A 329 -1.15 20.09 24.49
CA ARG A 329 -2.59 19.80 24.50
C ARG A 329 -3.42 21.04 24.13
N HIS A 330 -3.15 22.18 24.77
CA HIS A 330 -3.84 23.43 24.49
C HIS A 330 -3.62 23.89 23.03
N LYS A 331 -2.40 23.75 22.50
CA LYS A 331 -2.10 24.04 21.08
C LYS A 331 -2.92 23.18 20.13
N ILE A 332 -3.05 21.87 20.41
CA ILE A 332 -3.84 20.94 19.61
C ILE A 332 -5.33 21.32 19.65
N GLU A 333 -5.88 21.57 20.84
CA GLU A 333 -7.29 21.96 21.00
C GLU A 333 -7.58 23.27 20.28
N SER A 334 -6.72 24.29 20.44
CA SER A 334 -6.84 25.56 19.72
C SER A 334 -6.77 25.39 18.20
N ALA A 335 -5.89 24.52 17.68
CA ALA A 335 -5.81 24.24 16.25
C ALA A 335 -7.08 23.56 15.70
N LEU A 336 -7.66 22.63 16.47
CA LEU A 336 -8.91 21.96 16.12
C LEU A 336 -10.12 22.91 16.16
N GLU A 337 -10.15 23.85 17.10
CA GLU A 337 -11.18 24.90 17.17
C GLU A 337 -11.06 25.89 16.01
N LYS A 338 -9.85 26.42 15.76
CA LYS A 338 -9.59 27.37 14.66
C LYS A 338 -9.97 26.80 13.28
N THR A 339 -9.91 25.48 13.13
CA THR A 339 -10.25 24.78 11.88
C THR A 339 -11.67 24.21 11.84
N GLU A 340 -12.47 24.43 12.90
CA GLU A 340 -13.84 23.91 13.03
C GLU A 340 -13.92 22.38 12.91
N LEU A 341 -12.87 21.67 13.33
CA LEU A 341 -12.76 20.22 13.23
C LEU A 341 -13.00 19.50 14.55
N LEU A 342 -13.01 20.22 15.69
CA LEU A 342 -13.09 19.65 17.05
C LEU A 342 -14.16 18.55 17.18
N GLU A 343 -15.39 18.84 16.77
CA GLU A 343 -16.54 17.92 16.85
C GLU A 343 -16.79 17.10 15.58
N LYS A 344 -16.03 17.35 14.50
CA LYS A 344 -16.14 16.56 13.27
C LYS A 344 -15.52 15.18 13.45
N ARG A 345 -15.86 14.27 12.53
CA ARG A 345 -15.28 12.92 12.47
C ARG A 345 -14.38 12.84 11.23
N ALA A 346 -13.22 12.20 11.35
CA ALA A 346 -12.27 12.09 10.24
C ALA A 346 -12.91 11.52 8.97
N ARG A 347 -13.85 10.56 9.11
CA ARG A 347 -14.56 9.97 7.97
C ARG A 347 -15.37 10.96 7.11
N GLN A 348 -15.69 12.14 7.63
CA GLN A 348 -16.49 13.18 6.96
C GLN A 348 -15.65 14.33 6.41
N CYS A 349 -14.37 14.40 6.78
CA CYS A 349 -13.47 15.48 6.40
C CYS A 349 -12.81 15.17 5.05
N ASP A 350 -12.63 16.20 4.23
CA ASP A 350 -11.94 16.08 2.94
C ASP A 350 -10.44 16.43 3.05
N GLU A 351 -9.71 16.37 1.93
CA GLU A 351 -8.28 16.67 1.91
C GLU A 351 -7.97 18.13 2.31
N THR A 352 -8.90 19.06 2.07
CA THR A 352 -8.74 20.48 2.40
C THR A 352 -8.84 20.71 3.90
N ASP A 353 -9.77 20.02 4.57
CA ASP A 353 -9.90 20.04 6.03
C ASP A 353 -8.59 19.57 6.70
N PHE A 354 -8.03 18.45 6.25
CA PHE A 354 -6.77 17.94 6.79
C PHE A 354 -5.58 18.86 6.49
N LEU A 355 -5.55 19.51 5.32
CA LEU A 355 -4.52 20.47 4.98
C LEU A 355 -4.58 21.72 5.88
N LYS A 356 -5.78 22.24 6.16
CA LYS A 356 -5.97 23.36 7.11
C LYS A 356 -5.51 22.98 8.50
N LEU A 357 -5.87 21.78 8.97
CA LEU A 357 -5.43 21.27 10.27
C LEU A 357 -3.91 21.17 10.35
N LEU A 358 -3.28 20.58 9.34
CA LEU A 358 -1.83 20.45 9.30
C LEU A 358 -1.16 21.82 9.32
N HIS A 359 -1.65 22.78 8.54
CA HIS A 359 -1.11 24.14 8.55
C HIS A 359 -1.23 24.79 9.93
N ALA A 360 -2.39 24.67 10.58
CA ALA A 360 -2.62 25.21 11.92
C ALA A 360 -1.66 24.59 12.96
N LEU A 361 -1.46 23.28 12.92
CA LEU A 361 -0.56 22.57 13.84
C LEU A 361 0.92 22.95 13.60
N ASN A 362 1.34 22.98 12.33
CA ASN A 362 2.72 23.32 11.98
C ASN A 362 3.05 24.79 12.34
N SER A 363 2.07 25.70 12.24
CA SER A 363 2.22 27.09 12.67
C SER A 363 2.45 27.25 14.18
N GLU A 364 2.00 26.27 14.96
CA GLU A 364 2.16 26.22 16.42
C GLU A 364 3.39 25.40 16.85
N GLY A 365 4.16 24.85 15.88
CA GLY A 365 5.35 24.04 16.10
C GLY A 365 5.09 22.55 16.34
N ILE A 366 3.88 22.06 16.08
CA ILE A 366 3.52 20.64 16.19
C ILE A 366 3.75 19.96 14.84
N HIS A 367 4.65 18.98 14.80
CA HIS A 367 5.03 18.22 13.59
C HIS A 367 4.93 16.70 13.83
N PHE A 368 4.83 15.93 12.76
CA PHE A 368 4.60 14.47 12.81
C PHE A 368 5.78 13.62 12.35
N ALA A 369 6.74 14.21 11.63
CA ALA A 369 7.94 13.56 11.11
C ALA A 369 9.24 14.06 11.74
#